data_AF-A0A167CDK6-F1
#
_entry.id   AF-A0A167CDK6-F1
#
_cell.length_a   1.000
_cell.length_b   1.000
_cell.length_c   1.000
_cell.angle_alpha   90.00
_cell.angle_beta   90.00
_cell.angle_gamma   90.00
#
_symmetry.space_group_name_H-M   'P 1'
#
loop_
_entity.id
_entity.type
_entity.pdbx_description
1 polymer ?
#
loop_
_entity_poly.entity_id
_entity_poly.type
_entity_poly.pdbx_seq_one_letter_code
_entity_poly.pdbx_strand_id
1 'polypeptide(L)'
;MEKLALIEFYRYPQPALDSLDTPGSAQCSGFAHVSLLGIMGGQLRICGPFHFATKYLRCYLQRVLDRTLGKEMYAQRPVDAYLLRRFLLDLVPVLTPAAACDGKVHLKHDDDKGDHVLVDSSFDITGVIDWECAQTAAAAEAFKSPVRLLPVADFYAGKGAIGADEAFQRF
;
A
#
# COMPACT_ATOMS: atom_id res chain seq x y z
N MET A 1 -16.30 -12.60 -6.67
CA MET A 1 -15.30 -13.43 -5.95
C MET A 1 -14.05 -12.67 -5.47
N GLU A 2 -13.76 -11.44 -5.91
CA GLU A 2 -12.74 -10.56 -5.29
C GLU A 2 -12.98 -10.43 -3.77
N LYS A 3 -14.26 -10.29 -3.38
CA LYS A 3 -14.73 -10.39 -2.00
C LYS A 3 -14.26 -11.65 -1.28
N LEU A 4 -14.23 -12.83 -1.91
CA LEU A 4 -13.86 -14.09 -1.25
C LEU A 4 -12.36 -14.20 -1.00
N ALA A 5 -11.52 -13.73 -1.93
CA ALA A 5 -10.07 -13.66 -1.72
C ALA A 5 -9.72 -12.64 -0.61
N LEU A 6 -10.35 -11.45 -0.63
CA LEU A 6 -10.19 -10.45 0.44
C LEU A 6 -10.78 -10.93 1.78
N ILE A 7 -11.92 -11.64 1.79
CA ILE A 7 -12.49 -12.29 3.00
C ILE A 7 -11.50 -13.29 3.58
N GLU A 8 -10.84 -14.09 2.74
CA GLU A 8 -9.91 -15.09 3.21
C GLU A 8 -8.65 -14.43 3.79
N PHE A 9 -8.09 -13.39 3.15
CA PHE A 9 -6.96 -12.64 3.72
C PHE A 9 -7.34 -11.88 5.01
N TYR A 10 -8.59 -11.44 5.16
CA TYR A 10 -9.07 -10.83 6.40
C TYR A 10 -9.00 -11.81 7.59
N ARG A 11 -9.17 -13.11 7.36
CA ARG A 11 -9.13 -14.14 8.41
C ARG A 11 -7.73 -14.42 8.95
N TYR A 12 -6.67 -14.01 8.23
CA TYR A 12 -5.28 -14.30 8.57
C TYR A 12 -4.47 -13.00 8.80
N PRO A 13 -4.70 -12.28 9.91
CA PRO A 13 -3.92 -11.10 10.25
C PRO A 13 -2.47 -11.47 10.58
N GLN A 14 -1.55 -10.57 10.23
CA GLN A 14 -0.11 -10.66 10.46
C GLN A 14 0.31 -9.74 11.63
N PRO A 15 1.45 -10.03 12.30
CA PRO A 15 1.88 -9.31 13.50
C PRO A 15 2.66 -8.00 13.23
N ALA A 16 3.07 -7.74 11.97
CA ALA A 16 3.90 -6.59 11.62
C ALA A 16 3.69 -6.13 10.16
N LEU A 17 3.86 -4.82 9.95
CA LEU A 17 3.95 -4.12 8.66
C LEU A 17 5.26 -4.51 7.96
N ASP A 18 5.16 -5.32 6.91
CA ASP A 18 6.30 -5.92 6.22
C ASP A 18 5.94 -6.63 4.89
N SER A 19 6.93 -7.18 4.17
CA SER A 19 6.78 -8.11 3.04
C SER A 19 7.12 -9.56 3.44
N LEU A 20 6.53 -10.53 2.73
CA LEU A 20 6.79 -11.96 2.94
C LEU A 20 8.20 -12.33 2.47
N ASP A 21 8.98 -13.03 3.30
CA ASP A 21 10.39 -13.30 3.05
C ASP A 21 10.65 -14.63 2.30
N THR A 22 9.98 -15.71 2.72
CA THR A 22 10.23 -17.06 2.18
C THR A 22 8.91 -17.79 1.91
N PRO A 23 8.75 -18.46 0.76
CA PRO A 23 7.58 -19.29 0.48
C PRO A 23 7.34 -20.34 1.57
N GLY A 24 6.11 -20.41 2.10
CA GLY A 24 5.74 -21.36 3.16
C GLY A 24 6.17 -20.95 4.58
N SER A 25 6.86 -19.82 4.73
CA SER A 25 7.21 -19.22 6.03
C SER A 25 6.32 -18.02 6.32
N ALA A 26 6.02 -17.79 7.61
CA ALA A 26 5.40 -16.55 8.08
C ALA A 26 6.43 -15.47 8.46
N GLN A 27 7.72 -15.71 8.17
CA GLN A 27 8.79 -14.75 8.43
C GLN A 27 8.71 -13.56 7.46
N CYS A 28 8.97 -12.38 8.01
CA CYS A 28 9.00 -11.12 7.28
C CYS A 28 10.33 -10.40 7.61
N SER A 29 10.97 -9.77 6.61
CA SER A 29 12.36 -9.28 6.68
C SER A 29 12.57 -7.79 6.35
N GLY A 30 11.52 -7.05 6.04
CA GLY A 30 11.53 -5.67 5.57
C GLY A 30 10.72 -5.51 4.26
N PHE A 31 10.20 -4.30 4.01
CA PHE A 31 9.36 -4.04 2.83
C PHE A 31 10.13 -4.23 1.51
N ALA A 32 9.72 -5.19 0.69
CA ALA A 32 10.25 -5.46 -0.64
C ALA A 32 9.68 -4.52 -1.72
N HIS A 33 9.31 -3.29 -1.35
CA HIS A 33 8.73 -2.32 -2.28
C HIS A 33 9.79 -1.31 -2.74
N VAL A 34 9.93 -1.11 -4.05
CA VAL A 34 10.97 -0.28 -4.68
C VAL A 34 11.03 1.17 -4.17
N SER A 35 9.93 1.72 -3.65
CA SER A 35 9.92 3.06 -3.04
C SER A 35 10.55 3.10 -1.64
N LEU A 36 10.68 1.95 -0.97
CA LEU A 36 11.25 1.77 0.37
C LEU A 36 12.65 1.14 0.36
N LEU A 37 13.09 0.65 -0.79
CA LEU A 37 14.46 0.22 -1.04
C LEU A 37 15.38 1.42 -1.25
N GLY A 38 16.65 1.24 -0.93
CA GLY A 38 17.69 2.25 -1.10
C GLY A 38 19.05 1.60 -1.04
N ILE A 39 20.06 2.24 -1.61
CA ILE A 39 21.44 1.75 -1.58
C ILE A 39 22.28 2.77 -0.84
N MET A 40 22.99 2.32 0.19
CA MET A 40 23.91 3.18 0.95
C MET A 40 25.23 2.44 1.13
N GLY A 41 26.32 3.01 0.60
CA GLY A 41 27.64 2.38 0.64
C GLY A 41 27.69 1.04 -0.12
N GLY A 42 26.90 0.87 -1.17
CA GLY A 42 26.83 -0.36 -1.96
C GLY A 42 26.01 -1.49 -1.32
N GLN A 43 25.38 -1.26 -0.16
CA GLN A 43 24.49 -2.21 0.49
C GLN A 43 23.02 -1.80 0.36
N LEU A 44 22.15 -2.80 0.16
CA LEU A 44 20.71 -2.62 0.14
C LEU A 44 20.21 -2.25 1.54
N ARG A 45 19.37 -1.21 1.62
CA ARG A 45 18.68 -0.77 2.83
C ARG A 45 17.19 -0.87 2.64
N ILE A 46 16.59 -1.70 3.50
CA ILE A 46 15.15 -1.94 3.55
C ILE A 46 14.58 -1.22 4.78
N CYS A 47 13.41 -0.59 4.65
CA CYS A 47 12.64 -0.07 5.80
C CYS A 47 11.84 -1.23 6.41
N GLY A 48 11.83 -1.35 7.75
CA GLY A 48 10.96 -2.28 8.48
C GLY A 48 11.68 -3.52 9.04
N PRO A 49 10.94 -4.49 9.61
CA PRO A 49 9.49 -4.46 9.87
C PRO A 49 9.05 -3.33 10.81
N PHE A 50 7.79 -2.92 10.72
CA PHE A 50 7.20 -1.96 11.67
C PHE A 50 5.99 -2.53 12.40
N HIS A 51 5.84 -2.19 13.68
CA HIS A 51 4.64 -2.52 14.46
C HIS A 51 3.66 -1.34 14.59
N PHE A 52 4.06 -0.16 14.08
CA PHE A 52 3.28 1.07 14.21
C PHE A 52 3.24 1.81 12.88
N ALA A 53 2.04 2.18 12.43
CA ALA A 53 1.83 2.96 11.21
C ALA A 53 2.61 4.29 11.21
N THR A 54 2.78 4.91 12.39
CA THR A 54 3.62 6.12 12.57
C THR A 54 5.05 5.92 12.08
N LYS A 55 5.69 4.80 12.45
CA LYS A 55 7.08 4.49 12.07
C LYS A 55 7.18 4.18 10.59
N TYR A 56 6.21 3.41 10.07
CA TYR A 56 6.12 3.11 8.64
C TYR A 56 5.98 4.38 7.80
N LEU A 57 4.98 5.21 8.05
CA LEU A 57 4.74 6.43 7.27
C LEU A 57 5.91 7.40 7.37
N ARG A 58 6.54 7.51 8.54
CA ARG A 58 7.75 8.33 8.70
C ARG A 58 8.92 7.79 7.87
N CYS A 59 9.18 6.48 7.88
CA CYS A 59 10.26 5.88 7.04
C CYS A 59 9.97 6.09 5.56
N TYR A 60 8.74 5.84 5.14
CA TYR A 60 8.28 6.04 3.76
C TYR A 60 8.48 7.48 3.29
N LEU A 61 7.91 8.45 4.03
CA LEU A 61 7.99 9.86 3.66
C LEU A 61 9.43 10.38 3.66
N GLN A 62 10.23 9.98 4.67
CA GLN A 62 11.65 10.34 4.70
C GLN A 62 12.40 9.76 3.49
N ARG A 63 12.14 8.50 3.13
CA ARG A 63 12.77 7.88 1.96
C ARG A 63 12.40 8.61 0.67
N VAL A 64 11.13 8.98 0.50
CA VAL A 64 10.69 9.74 -0.67
C VAL A 64 11.38 11.11 -0.73
N LEU A 65 11.57 11.79 0.41
CA LEU A 65 12.32 13.05 0.48
C LEU A 65 13.79 12.85 0.07
N ASP A 66 14.46 11.84 0.63
CA ASP A 66 15.87 11.54 0.34
C ASP A 66 16.06 11.25 -1.16
N ARG A 67 15.17 10.45 -1.76
CA ARG A 67 15.20 10.12 -3.20
C ARG A 67 14.89 11.30 -4.09
N THR A 68 13.98 12.19 -3.66
CA THR A 68 13.70 13.44 -4.37
C THR A 68 14.93 14.35 -4.38
N LEU A 69 15.63 14.48 -3.24
CA LEU A 69 16.89 15.23 -3.15
C LEU A 69 18.02 14.58 -3.97
N GLY A 70 18.07 13.25 -3.98
CA GLY A 70 18.97 12.45 -4.82
C GLY A 70 18.63 12.45 -6.31
N LYS A 71 17.56 13.15 -6.72
CA LYS A 71 17.03 13.20 -8.11
C LYS A 71 16.61 11.84 -8.68
N GLU A 72 16.30 10.89 -7.82
CA GLU A 72 15.81 9.56 -8.21
C GLU A 72 14.29 9.54 -8.44
N MET A 73 13.57 10.56 -7.98
CA MET A 73 12.11 10.67 -8.10
C MET A 73 11.68 12.10 -8.47
N TYR A 74 10.52 12.20 -9.11
CA TYR A 74 9.84 13.48 -9.41
C TYR A 74 10.70 14.49 -10.20
N ALA A 75 11.50 14.02 -11.17
CA ALA A 75 12.46 14.84 -11.92
C ALA A 75 11.87 16.14 -12.50
N GLN A 76 10.58 16.13 -12.89
CA GLN A 76 9.91 17.29 -13.49
C GLN A 76 9.40 18.32 -12.47
N ARG A 77 9.08 17.89 -11.24
CA ARG A 77 8.51 18.76 -10.18
C ARG A 77 9.08 18.43 -8.80
N PRO A 78 10.41 18.46 -8.61
CA PRO A 78 11.05 17.99 -7.38
C PRO A 78 10.71 18.88 -6.18
N VAL A 79 10.59 20.20 -6.38
CA VAL A 79 10.25 21.15 -5.30
C VAL A 79 8.84 20.89 -4.76
N ASP A 80 7.86 20.77 -5.65
CA ASP A 80 6.47 20.54 -5.25
C ASP A 80 6.31 19.19 -4.53
N ALA A 81 6.93 18.14 -5.08
CA ALA A 81 6.95 16.83 -4.45
C ALA A 81 7.60 16.90 -3.06
N TYR A 82 8.76 17.56 -2.94
CA TYR A 82 9.46 17.71 -1.67
C TYR A 82 8.59 18.44 -0.63
N LEU A 83 8.01 19.59 -0.98
CA LEU A 83 7.19 20.38 -0.07
C LEU A 83 5.94 19.60 0.38
N LEU A 84 5.26 18.93 -0.54
CA LEU A 84 4.10 18.11 -0.21
C LEU A 84 4.46 16.95 0.74
N ARG A 85 5.57 16.23 0.47
CA ARG A 85 5.99 15.13 1.35
C ARG A 85 6.49 15.62 2.70
N ARG A 86 7.14 16.79 2.75
CA ARG A 86 7.56 17.42 4.00
C ARG A 86 6.35 17.82 4.85
N PHE A 87 5.35 18.42 4.23
CA PHE A 87 4.09 18.73 4.90
C PHE A 87 3.40 17.48 5.44
N LEU A 88 3.32 16.40 4.65
CA LEU A 88 2.76 15.12 5.11
C LEU A 88 3.56 14.51 6.27
N LEU A 89 4.89 14.70 6.29
CA LEU A 89 5.75 14.21 7.37
C LEU A 89 5.40 14.86 8.71
N ASP A 90 5.13 16.16 8.69
CA ASP A 90 4.71 16.93 9.87
C ASP A 90 3.29 16.53 10.32
N LEU A 91 2.44 16.07 9.39
CA LEU A 91 1.08 15.57 9.68
C LEU A 91 1.02 14.12 10.15
N VAL A 92 2.11 13.35 10.14
CA VAL A 92 2.10 11.92 10.55
C VAL A 92 1.37 11.68 11.87
N PRO A 93 1.59 12.45 12.97
CA PRO A 93 0.88 12.23 14.22
C PRO A 93 -0.65 12.32 14.10
N VAL A 94 -1.14 13.16 13.19
CA VAL A 94 -2.58 13.36 12.91
C VAL A 94 -3.13 12.24 12.03
N LEU A 95 -2.34 11.79 11.05
CA LEU A 95 -2.72 10.75 10.09
C LEU A 95 -2.73 9.33 10.70
N THR A 96 -2.07 9.13 11.83
CA THR A 96 -2.00 7.83 12.52
C THR A 96 -2.52 7.93 13.95
N PRO A 97 -3.82 8.17 14.15
CA PRO A 97 -4.39 8.18 15.49
C PRO A 97 -4.19 6.80 16.15
N ALA A 98 -3.91 6.79 17.45
CA ALA A 98 -3.54 5.58 18.20
C ALA A 98 -4.58 4.43 18.13
N ALA A 99 -5.84 4.75 17.81
CA ALA A 99 -6.93 3.79 17.63
C ALA A 99 -6.88 3.03 16.29
N ALA A 100 -6.04 3.44 15.33
CA ALA A 100 -5.97 2.84 13.99
C ALA A 100 -5.11 1.56 13.90
N CYS A 101 -4.43 1.19 14.99
CA CYS A 101 -3.64 -0.03 15.06
C CYS A 101 -4.14 -0.89 16.23
N ASP A 102 -5.05 -1.81 15.95
CA ASP A 102 -5.41 -2.92 16.86
C ASP A 102 -4.28 -3.97 16.99
N GLY A 103 -3.09 -3.64 16.48
CA GLY A 103 -1.93 -4.53 16.38
C GLY A 103 -2.03 -5.56 15.27
N LYS A 104 -3.13 -5.57 14.49
CA LYS A 104 -3.35 -6.50 13.39
C LYS A 104 -3.15 -5.78 12.07
N VAL A 105 -2.41 -6.41 11.18
CA VAL A 105 -2.24 -5.95 9.81
C VAL A 105 -2.61 -7.07 8.85
N HIS A 106 -2.98 -6.74 7.64
CA HIS A 106 -3.51 -7.68 6.66
C HIS A 106 -2.66 -7.65 5.41
N LEU A 107 -2.57 -8.79 4.73
CA LEU A 107 -1.92 -8.86 3.43
C LEU A 107 -2.64 -7.94 2.44
N LYS A 108 -1.86 -7.12 1.74
CA LYS A 108 -2.30 -6.18 0.74
C LYS A 108 -1.57 -6.48 -0.57
N HIS A 109 -2.34 -6.60 -1.65
CA HIS A 109 -1.80 -6.61 -3.00
C HIS A 109 -1.29 -5.21 -3.37
N ASP A 110 -0.12 -5.12 -4.01
CA ASP A 110 0.51 -3.83 -4.27
C ASP A 110 -0.08 -3.11 -5.49
N ASP A 111 -0.49 -3.87 -6.51
CA ASP A 111 -1.19 -3.34 -7.68
C ASP A 111 -2.72 -3.26 -7.43
N ASP A 112 -3.36 -2.20 -7.94
CA ASP A 112 -4.80 -1.93 -7.83
C ASP A 112 -5.47 -1.54 -9.17
N LYS A 113 -4.77 -1.73 -10.30
CA LYS A 113 -5.25 -1.42 -11.67
C LYS A 113 -6.20 -2.49 -12.22
N GLY A 114 -6.07 -3.72 -11.76
CA GLY A 114 -6.96 -4.84 -12.06
C GLY A 114 -6.58 -5.71 -13.27
N ASP A 115 -5.49 -5.42 -13.96
CA ASP A 115 -4.89 -6.26 -15.01
C ASP A 115 -4.23 -7.53 -14.45
N HIS A 116 -3.90 -7.52 -13.16
CA HIS A 116 -3.40 -8.66 -12.38
C HIS A 116 -4.51 -9.63 -11.90
N VAL A 117 -5.78 -9.40 -12.27
CA VAL A 117 -6.92 -10.26 -11.90
C VAL A 117 -7.28 -11.19 -13.05
N LEU A 118 -7.20 -12.49 -12.81
CA LEU A 118 -7.58 -13.53 -13.78
C LEU A 118 -9.07 -13.83 -13.69
N VAL A 119 -9.72 -13.99 -14.84
CA VAL A 119 -11.14 -14.35 -14.95
C VAL A 119 -11.36 -15.52 -15.90
N ASP A 120 -12.44 -16.26 -15.72
CA ASP A 120 -12.89 -17.28 -16.67
C ASP A 120 -13.77 -16.70 -17.80
N SER A 121 -14.35 -17.57 -18.64
CA SER A 121 -15.24 -17.17 -19.74
C SER A 121 -16.53 -16.47 -19.30
N SER A 122 -16.92 -16.63 -18.03
CA SER A 122 -18.10 -16.01 -17.43
C SER A 122 -17.76 -14.69 -16.73
N PHE A 123 -16.50 -14.25 -16.80
CA PHE A 123 -15.94 -13.13 -16.05
C PHE A 123 -15.89 -13.35 -14.53
N ASP A 124 -15.95 -14.61 -14.07
CA ASP A 124 -15.73 -14.93 -12.67
C ASP A 124 -14.23 -14.91 -12.36
N ILE A 125 -13.86 -14.28 -11.24
CA ILE A 125 -12.47 -14.18 -10.80
C ILE A 125 -11.95 -15.56 -10.41
N THR A 126 -10.90 -16.02 -11.08
CA THR A 126 -10.27 -17.33 -10.87
C THR A 126 -8.92 -17.24 -10.16
N GLY A 127 -8.30 -16.06 -10.15
CA GLY A 127 -7.00 -15.86 -9.51
C GLY A 127 -6.55 -14.41 -9.49
N VAL A 128 -5.49 -14.17 -8.72
CA VAL A 128 -4.78 -12.89 -8.63
C VAL A 128 -3.29 -13.20 -8.76
N ILE A 129 -2.59 -12.53 -9.66
CA ILE A 129 -1.14 -12.71 -9.92
C ILE A 129 -0.36 -11.45 -9.51
N ASP A 130 0.95 -11.42 -9.76
CA ASP A 130 1.84 -10.27 -9.49
C ASP A 130 2.02 -9.91 -7.99
N TRP A 131 2.08 -10.93 -7.14
CA TRP A 131 2.27 -10.80 -5.68
C TRP A 131 3.70 -10.44 -5.22
N GLU A 132 4.63 -10.21 -6.13
CA GLU A 132 6.06 -10.02 -5.83
C GLU A 132 6.39 -8.79 -4.97
N CYS A 133 5.50 -7.79 -4.93
CA CYS A 133 5.61 -6.61 -4.07
C CYS A 133 4.55 -6.56 -2.96
N ALA A 134 3.87 -7.68 -2.69
CA ALA A 134 2.86 -7.74 -1.65
C ALA A 134 3.44 -7.39 -0.27
N GLN A 135 2.63 -6.69 0.51
CA GLN A 135 3.01 -6.13 1.79
C GLN A 135 1.84 -6.20 2.77
N THR A 136 2.09 -6.08 4.06
CA THR A 136 1.02 -5.96 5.04
C THR A 136 0.68 -4.49 5.31
N ALA A 137 -0.59 -4.22 5.55
CA ALA A 137 -1.10 -2.88 5.82
C ALA A 137 -2.22 -2.92 6.88
N ALA A 138 -2.55 -1.77 7.45
CA ALA A 138 -3.76 -1.65 8.27
C ALA A 138 -4.99 -2.02 7.44
N ALA A 139 -6.06 -2.53 8.07
CA ALA A 139 -7.27 -2.98 7.37
C ALA A 139 -7.83 -1.91 6.41
N ALA A 140 -7.89 -0.64 6.85
CA ALA A 140 -8.39 0.45 6.02
C ALA A 140 -7.59 0.65 4.71
N GLU A 141 -6.31 0.28 4.67
CA GLU A 141 -5.45 0.39 3.49
C GLU A 141 -5.39 -0.92 2.69
N ALA A 142 -5.46 -2.07 3.37
CA ALA A 142 -5.47 -3.39 2.71
C ALA A 142 -6.78 -3.67 1.97
N PHE A 143 -7.90 -3.14 2.45
CA PHE A 143 -9.25 -3.40 1.92
C PHE A 143 -9.90 -2.16 1.30
N LYS A 144 -9.10 -1.14 0.92
CA LYS A 144 -9.62 0.03 0.22
C LYS A 144 -10.08 -0.35 -1.20
N SER A 145 -11.01 0.44 -1.75
CA SER A 145 -11.46 0.22 -3.12
C SER A 145 -10.30 0.37 -4.11
N PRO A 146 -10.08 -0.59 -5.03
CA PRO A 146 -9.03 -0.51 -6.03
C PRO A 146 -9.33 0.60 -7.04
N VAL A 147 -8.29 1.20 -7.59
CA VAL A 147 -8.39 2.30 -8.57
C VAL A 147 -9.25 1.93 -9.77
N ARG A 148 -9.30 0.66 -10.17
CA ARG A 148 -10.15 0.17 -11.26
C ARG A 148 -11.66 0.44 -11.08
N LEU A 149 -12.12 0.57 -9.83
CA LEU A 149 -13.53 0.84 -9.50
C LEU A 149 -13.82 2.33 -9.32
N LEU A 150 -12.79 3.18 -9.38
CA LEU A 150 -12.94 4.62 -9.21
C LEU A 150 -13.79 5.19 -10.36
N PRO A 151 -14.88 5.94 -10.07
CA PRO A 151 -15.68 6.60 -11.09
C PRO A 151 -14.88 7.78 -11.68
N VAL A 152 -14.06 7.49 -12.69
CA VAL A 152 -13.02 8.40 -13.22
C VAL A 152 -13.57 9.78 -13.57
N ALA A 153 -14.74 9.85 -14.20
CA ALA A 153 -15.38 11.11 -14.57
C ALA A 153 -15.77 11.95 -13.35
N ASP A 154 -16.32 11.31 -12.31
CA ASP A 154 -16.73 11.97 -11.07
C ASP A 154 -15.52 12.41 -10.24
N PHE A 155 -14.46 11.58 -10.21
CA PHE A 155 -13.19 11.92 -9.59
C PHE A 155 -12.57 13.18 -10.23
N TYR A 156 -12.48 13.24 -11.57
CA TYR A 156 -11.96 14.43 -12.26
C TYR A 156 -12.86 15.66 -12.14
N ALA A 157 -14.17 15.46 -11.90
CA ALA A 157 -15.10 16.53 -11.58
C ALA A 157 -15.01 16.99 -10.10
N GLY A 158 -14.12 16.40 -9.30
CA GLY A 158 -13.93 16.74 -7.88
C GLY A 158 -15.04 16.24 -6.96
N LYS A 159 -15.84 15.26 -7.39
CA LYS A 159 -16.86 14.65 -6.54
C LYS A 159 -16.20 13.67 -5.58
N GLY A 160 -16.37 13.90 -4.28
CA GLY A 160 -15.81 13.05 -3.22
C GLY A 160 -16.74 11.96 -2.68
N ALA A 161 -17.88 11.73 -3.34
CA ALA A 161 -18.81 10.67 -2.96
C ALA A 161 -18.39 9.33 -3.58
N ILE A 162 -18.66 8.24 -2.85
CA ILE A 162 -18.39 6.87 -3.30
C ILE A 162 -19.26 6.56 -4.53
N GLY A 163 -18.63 6.09 -5.61
CA GLY A 163 -19.31 5.64 -6.82
C GLY A 163 -20.06 4.31 -6.63
N ALA A 164 -20.99 4.01 -7.55
CA ALA A 164 -21.73 2.75 -7.51
C ALA A 164 -20.82 1.52 -7.57
N ASP A 165 -19.76 1.59 -8.38
CA ASP A 165 -18.79 0.51 -8.57
C ASP A 165 -17.88 0.33 -7.34
N GLU A 166 -17.50 1.43 -6.67
CA GLU A 166 -16.74 1.40 -5.42
C GLU A 166 -17.56 0.82 -4.26
N ALA A 167 -18.87 1.11 -4.22
CA ALA A 167 -19.77 0.64 -3.18
C ALA A 167 -19.92 -0.89 -3.16
N PHE A 168 -19.57 -1.57 -4.26
CA PHE A 168 -19.65 -3.02 -4.38
C PHE A 168 -18.79 -3.76 -3.34
N GLN A 169 -17.74 -3.14 -2.80
CA GLN A 169 -16.72 -3.79 -1.96
C GLN A 169 -16.90 -3.73 -0.43
N ARG A 170 -18.01 -3.20 0.13
CA ARG A 170 -18.14 -3.13 1.60
C ARG A 170 -18.14 -4.52 2.28
N PHE A 171 -17.29 -4.66 3.30
CA PHE A 171 -17.26 -5.71 4.32
C PHE A 171 -18.01 -5.25 5.57
#